data_AF-A0A376MS22-F1
#
_entry.id   AF-A0A376MS22-F1
#
_cell.length_a   1.000
_cell.length_b   1.000
_cell.length_c   1.000
_cell.angle_alpha   90.00
_cell.angle_beta   90.00
_cell.angle_gamma   90.00
#
_symmetry.space_group_name_H-M   'P 1'
#
loop_
_entity.id
_entity.type
_entity.pdbx_description
1 polymer ?
#
loop_
_entity_poly.entity_id
_entity_poly.type
_entity_poly.pdbx_seq_one_letter_code
_entity_poly.pdbx_strand_id
1 'polypeptide(L)' 'MNIIEANVATPDARVAITIARFNNFINDSLLEGAIDALNVSVR' A
#
# COMPACT_ATOMS: atom_id res chain seq x y z
N MET A 1 24.19 -20.87 1.24
CA MET A 1 23.17 -20.06 1.90
C MET A 1 22.52 -19.23 0.81
N ASN A 2 21.21 -19.38 0.59
CA ASN A 2 20.50 -18.62 -0.45
C ASN A 2 19.63 -17.58 0.26
N ILE A 3 20.01 -16.32 0.14
CA ILE A 3 19.25 -15.18 0.66
C ILE A 3 18.38 -14.66 -0.48
N ILE A 4 17.09 -14.47 -0.22
CA ILE A 4 16.14 -13.89 -1.18
C ILE A 4 15.71 -12.54 -0.64
N GLU A 5 16.01 -11.48 -1.38
CA GLU A 5 15.58 -10.11 -1.11
C GLU A 5 14.59 -9.70 -2.20
N ALA A 6 13.45 -9.14 -1.80
CA ALA A 6 12.40 -8.71 -2.72
C ALA A 6 12.29 -7.18 -2.71
N ASN A 7 11.92 -6.63 -3.87
CA ASN A 7 11.62 -5.21 -4.02
C ASN A 7 10.15 -4.92 -3.67
N VAL A 8 9.85 -3.65 -3.36
CA VAL A 8 8.50 -3.16 -3.06
C VAL A 8 7.67 -2.97 -4.36
N ALA A 9 8.34 -2.69 -5.48
CA ALA A 9 7.70 -2.43 -6.76
C ALA A 9 7.01 -3.68 -7.34
N THR A 10 5.71 -3.58 -7.59
CA THR A 10 4.87 -4.66 -8.15
C THR A 10 3.82 -4.10 -9.14
N PRO A 11 4.23 -3.67 -10.35
CA PRO A 11 3.36 -2.93 -11.28
C PRO A 11 2.13 -3.69 -11.77
N ASP A 12 2.22 -5.02 -11.84
CA ASP A 12 1.12 -5.87 -12.33
C ASP A 12 0.21 -6.42 -11.21
N ALA A 13 0.52 -6.11 -9.94
CA ALA A 13 -0.25 -6.61 -8.80
C ALA A 13 -1.57 -5.85 -8.64
N ARG A 14 -2.65 -6.58 -8.36
CA ARG A 14 -3.95 -6.00 -8.00
C ARG A 14 -4.13 -6.06 -6.49
N VAL A 15 -4.12 -4.91 -5.83
CA VAL A 15 -4.21 -4.79 -4.36
C VAL A 15 -5.58 -4.25 -3.98
N ALA A 16 -6.21 -4.85 -2.97
CA ALA A 16 -7.45 -4.35 -2.36
C ALA A 16 -7.18 -3.89 -0.93
N ILE A 17 -7.67 -2.69 -0.56
CA ILE A 17 -7.52 -2.11 0.78
C ILE A 17 -8.89 -2.10 1.46
N THR A 18 -8.96 -2.63 2.68
CA THR A 18 -10.19 -2.59 3.51
C THR A 18 -9.94 -1.67 4.70
N ILE A 19 -10.86 -0.74 4.97
CA ILE A 19 -10.74 0.21 6.08
C ILE A 19 -12.03 0.29 6.89
N ALA A 20 -11.88 0.50 8.20
CA ALA A 20 -13.01 0.73 9.08
C ALA A 20 -13.61 2.12 8.85
N ARG A 21 -14.94 2.23 8.89
CA ARG A 21 -15.65 3.52 8.81
C ARG A 21 -15.64 4.33 10.12
N PHE A 22 -15.31 3.68 11.23
CA PHE A 22 -15.17 4.33 12.53
C PHE A 22 -13.80 5.01 12.63
N ASN A 23 -13.73 6.23 13.17
CA ASN A 23 -12.55 7.11 13.15
C ASN A 23 -12.10 7.52 11.73
N ASN A 24 -13.06 7.84 10.85
CA ASN A 24 -12.76 8.25 9.47
C ASN A 24 -11.70 9.37 9.37
N PHE A 25 -11.71 10.35 10.28
CA PHE A 25 -10.72 11.42 10.30
C PHE A 25 -9.26 10.94 10.27
N ILE A 26 -8.94 9.87 11.00
CA ILE A 26 -7.58 9.28 11.02
C ILE A 26 -7.40 8.34 9.83
N ASN A 27 -8.43 7.55 9.57
CA ASN A 27 -8.42 6.52 8.53
C ASN A 27 -8.27 7.09 7.13
N ASP A 28 -8.81 8.28 6.87
CA ASP A 28 -8.69 8.96 5.58
C ASP A 28 -7.22 9.30 5.29
N SER A 29 -6.48 9.80 6.29
CA SER A 29 -5.03 10.05 6.15
C SER A 29 -4.21 8.77 5.98
N LEU A 30 -4.59 7.69 6.66
CA LEU A 30 -3.94 6.38 6.49
C LEU A 30 -4.19 5.81 5.09
N LEU A 31 -5.42 5.95 4.58
CA LEU A 31 -5.79 5.50 3.26
C LEU A 31 -5.04 6.27 2.17
N GLU A 32 -4.96 7.60 2.30
CA GLU A 32 -4.23 8.45 1.36
C GLU A 32 -2.74 8.05 1.29
N GLY A 33 -2.10 7.89 2.44
CA GLY A 33 -0.70 7.44 2.49
C GLY A 33 -0.48 6.04 1.92
N ALA A 34 -1.42 5.11 2.14
CA ALA A 34 -1.34 3.76 1.57
C ALA A 34 -1.48 3.78 0.04
N ILE A 35 -2.38 4.60 -0.50
CA ILE A 35 -2.55 4.77 -1.95
C ILE A 35 -1.31 5.42 -2.57
N ASP A 36 -0.76 6.46 -1.95
CA ASP A 36 0.46 7.11 -2.42
C ASP A 36 1.64 6.14 -2.46
N ALA A 37 1.86 5.38 -1.38
CA ALA A 37 2.94 4.39 -1.32
C ALA A 37 2.83 3.32 -2.41
N LEU A 38 1.62 2.83 -2.70
CA LEU A 38 1.41 1.86 -3.78
C LEU A 38 1.62 2.49 -5.16
N ASN A 39 1.15 3.71 -5.40
CA ASN A 39 1.33 4.39 -6.69
C ASN A 39 2.80 4.78 -6.95
N VAL A 40 3.51 5.25 -5.93
CA VAL A 40 4.93 5.61 -6.02
C VAL A 40 5.79 4.35 -6.22
N SER A 41 5.44 3.23 -5.59
CA SER A 41 6.16 1.96 -5.77
C SER A 41 5.92 1.33 -7.14
N VAL A 42 4.86 1.72 -7.87
CA VAL A 42 4.54 1.21 -9.22
C VAL A 42 5.21 2.04 -10.33
N ARG A 43 5.68 3.25 -10.04
CA ARG A 43 6.47 4.08 -10.97
C ARG A 43 7.93 3.65 -11.00
#